data_AF-A0A1C5U7J6-F1
#
_entry.id   AF-A0A1C5U7J6-F1
#
_cell.length_a   1.000
_cell.length_b   1.000
_cell.length_c   1.000
_cell.angle_alpha   90.00
_cell.angle_beta   90.00
_cell.angle_gamma   90.00
#
_symmetry.space_group_name_H-M   'P 1'
#
loop_
_entity.id
_entity.type
_entity.pdbx_description
1 polymer ?
#
loop_
_entity_poly.entity_id
_entity_poly.type
_entity_poly.pdbx_seq_one_letter_code
_entity_poly.pdbx_strand_id
1 'polypeptide(L)'
;MKNWLEKQFRLSEFNTDIKTELLAGLTTFVTMAYVLATIPNILAGAGYDKHTTLTVMILLIIVTSCAMALFTNRPFALAPGLGSVGIIASMITNEGVSMPIAAGVNF
;
A
#
# COMPACT_ATOMS: atom_id res chain seq x y z
N MET A 1 16.26 -30.98 -0.17
CA MET A 1 16.78 -29.65 0.22
C MET A 1 15.56 -28.79 0.57
N LYS A 2 15.35 -28.40 1.83
CA LYS A 2 14.26 -27.48 2.16
C LYS A 2 14.60 -26.11 1.56
N ASN A 3 13.84 -25.67 0.56
CA ASN A 3 13.96 -24.37 -0.12
C ASN A 3 14.02 -23.24 0.92
N TRP A 4 14.76 -22.17 0.63
CA TRP A 4 14.82 -20.97 1.49
C TRP A 4 13.42 -20.43 1.83
N LEU A 5 12.49 -20.48 0.86
CA LEU A 5 11.08 -20.13 1.03
C LEU A 5 10.38 -20.95 2.11
N GLU A 6 10.66 -22.25 2.20
CA GLU A 6 10.07 -23.12 3.24
C GLU A 6 10.61 -22.78 4.63
N LYS A 7 11.89 -22.39 4.73
CA LYS A 7 12.49 -21.96 6.01
C LYS A 7 11.95 -20.61 6.49
N GLN A 8 11.73 -19.69 5.56
CA GLN A 8 11.25 -18.34 5.88
C GLN A 8 9.73 -18.34 6.11
N PHE A 9 8.94 -18.76 5.11
CA PHE A 9 7.48 -18.61 5.11
C PHE A 9 6.71 -19.82 5.67
N ARG A 10 7.39 -20.95 5.93
CA ARG A 10 6.80 -22.16 6.54
C ARG A 10 5.56 -22.66 5.79
N LEU A 11 5.60 -22.66 4.45
CA LEU A 11 4.46 -22.96 3.58
C LEU A 11 3.79 -24.31 3.91
N SER A 12 4.60 -25.34 4.19
CA SER A 12 4.08 -26.67 4.53
C SER A 12 3.31 -26.68 5.86
N GLU A 13 3.67 -25.84 6.82
CA GLU A 13 2.96 -25.72 8.10
C GLU A 13 1.60 -25.03 7.94
N PHE A 14 1.51 -24.10 6.99
CA PHE A 14 0.27 -23.45 6.60
C PHE A 14 -0.53 -24.23 5.53
N ASN A 15 -0.09 -25.45 5.17
CA ASN A 15 -0.70 -26.28 4.13
C ASN A 15 -0.91 -25.55 2.79
N THR A 16 0.05 -24.70 2.40
CA THR A 16 0.01 -23.92 1.15
C THR A 16 1.21 -24.24 0.26
N ASP A 17 1.17 -23.75 -0.99
CA ASP A 17 2.23 -23.90 -1.99
C ASP A 17 2.43 -22.60 -2.79
N ILE A 18 3.54 -22.53 -3.53
CA ILE A 18 3.95 -21.32 -4.27
C ILE A 18 2.88 -20.86 -5.28
N LYS A 19 2.19 -21.77 -5.96
CA LYS A 19 1.15 -21.42 -6.94
C LYS A 19 -0.05 -20.82 -6.22
N THR A 20 -0.45 -21.42 -5.10
CA THR A 20 -1.55 -20.94 -4.26
C THR A 20 -1.25 -19.54 -3.70
N GLU A 21 -0.05 -19.31 -3.17
CA GLU A 21 0.36 -17.99 -2.67
C GLU A 21 0.45 -16.92 -3.76
N LEU A 22 0.92 -17.28 -4.96
CA LEU A 22 0.97 -16.35 -6.09
C LEU A 22 -0.44 -15.94 -6.55
N LEU A 23 -1.37 -16.90 -6.58
CA LEU A 23 -2.78 -16.62 -6.90
C LEU A 23 -3.45 -15.79 -5.79
N ALA A 24 -3.16 -16.07 -4.52
CA ALA A 24 -3.63 -15.28 -3.39
C ALA A 24 -3.12 -13.83 -3.48
N GLY A 25 -1.83 -13.64 -3.76
CA GLY A 25 -1.23 -12.32 -3.95
C GLY A 25 -1.84 -11.54 -5.12
N LEU A 26 -2.07 -12.21 -6.26
CA LEU A 26 -2.77 -11.60 -7.40
C LEU A 26 -4.20 -11.21 -7.03
N THR A 27 -4.91 -12.06 -6.31
CA THR A 27 -6.28 -11.78 -5.84
C THR A 27 -6.27 -10.55 -4.92
N THR A 28 -5.36 -10.49 -3.94
CA THR A 28 -5.20 -9.33 -3.07
C THR A 28 -4.89 -8.06 -3.87
N PHE A 29 -3.97 -8.11 -4.84
CA PHE A 29 -3.67 -6.97 -5.71
C PHE A 29 -4.93 -6.47 -6.43
N VAL A 30 -5.69 -7.37 -7.07
CA VAL A 30 -6.90 -7.00 -7.80
C VAL A 30 -7.95 -6.39 -6.85
N THR A 31 -8.13 -6.95 -5.65
CA THR A 31 -9.10 -6.41 -4.67
C THR A 31 -8.78 -4.99 -4.20
N MET A 32 -7.49 -4.62 -4.16
CA MET A 32 -7.05 -3.28 -3.77
C MET A 32 -6.71 -2.37 -4.95
N ALA A 33 -6.84 -2.84 -6.20
CA ALA A 33 -6.44 -2.09 -7.39
C ALA A 33 -7.16 -0.74 -7.53
N TYR A 34 -8.35 -0.61 -6.94
CA TYR A 34 -9.09 0.66 -6.90
C TYR A 34 -8.26 1.82 -6.30
N VAL A 35 -7.36 1.52 -5.35
CA VAL A 35 -6.48 2.49 -4.68
C VAL A 35 -5.61 3.24 -5.69
N LEU A 36 -5.18 2.57 -6.76
CA LEU A 36 -4.35 3.13 -7.82
C LEU A 36 -5.04 4.30 -8.55
N ALA A 37 -6.36 4.31 -8.61
CA ALA A 37 -7.12 5.41 -9.19
C ALA A 37 -7.60 6.39 -8.11
N THR A 38 -8.15 5.86 -7.02
CA THR A 38 -8.86 6.67 -6.01
C THR A 38 -7.94 7.65 -5.29
N ILE A 39 -6.78 7.21 -4.78
CA ILE A 39 -5.90 8.08 -3.99
C ILE A 39 -5.31 9.21 -4.83
N PRO A 40 -4.73 8.95 -6.03
CA PRO A 40 -4.18 10.02 -6.86
C PRO A 40 -5.25 11.01 -7.29
N ASN A 41 -6.50 10.57 -7.54
CA ASN A 41 -7.59 11.47 -7.89
C ASN A 41 -8.00 12.38 -6.72
N ILE A 42 -8.07 11.85 -5.50
CA ILE A 42 -8.40 12.65 -4.31
C ILE A 42 -7.31 13.70 -4.06
N LEU A 43 -6.03 13.29 -4.07
CA LEU A 43 -4.92 14.19 -3.80
C LEU A 43 -4.70 15.21 -4.94
N ALA A 44 -5.05 14.87 -6.19
CA ALA A 44 -5.06 15.82 -7.29
C ALA A 44 -6.06 16.96 -7.05
N GLY A 45 -7.23 16.68 -6.46
CA GLY A 45 -8.18 17.71 -6.03
C GLY A 45 -7.63 18.65 -4.95
N ALA A 46 -6.64 18.18 -4.17
CA ALA A 46 -5.92 18.95 -3.16
C ALA A 46 -4.64 19.62 -3.70
N GLY A 47 -4.40 19.60 -5.01
CA GLY A 47 -3.28 20.28 -5.66
C GLY A 47 -1.98 19.46 -5.79
N TYR A 48 -1.98 18.17 -5.44
CA TYR A 48 -0.85 17.28 -5.73
C TYR A 48 -0.81 16.88 -7.21
N ASP A 49 0.38 16.62 -7.75
CA ASP A 49 0.49 16.04 -9.09
C ASP A 49 0.04 14.57 -9.09
N LYS A 50 -0.90 14.23 -9.97
CA LYS A 50 -1.53 12.91 -10.05
C LYS A 50 -0.53 11.81 -10.43
N HIS A 51 0.34 12.08 -11.40
CA HIS A 51 1.26 11.07 -11.93
C HIS A 51 2.38 10.77 -10.92
N THR A 52 2.95 11.81 -10.33
CA THR A 52 3.96 11.72 -9.27
C THR A 52 3.40 10.99 -8.05
N THR A 53 2.18 11.35 -7.62
CA THR A 53 1.50 10.68 -6.50
C THR A 53 1.31 9.20 -6.76
N LEU A 54 0.84 8.82 -7.95
CA LEU A 54 0.67 7.43 -8.34
C LEU A 54 2.00 6.66 -8.27
N THR A 55 3.06 7.19 -8.86
CA THR A 55 4.37 6.53 -8.90
C THR A 55 4.95 6.35 -7.50
N VAL A 56 4.96 7.40 -6.67
CA VAL A 56 5.48 7.33 -5.30
C VAL A 56 4.65 6.38 -4.45
N MET A 57 3.32 6.41 -4.59
CA MET A 57 2.43 5.49 -3.88
C MET A 57 2.74 4.03 -4.23
N ILE A 58 2.88 3.69 -5.52
CA ILE A 58 3.20 2.31 -5.93
C ILE A 58 4.54 1.88 -5.35
N LEU A 59 5.57 2.73 -5.42
CA LEU A 59 6.89 2.43 -4.87
C LEU A 59 6.84 2.19 -3.36
N LEU A 60 6.13 3.04 -2.62
CA LEU A 60 5.97 2.88 -1.17
C LEU A 60 5.20 1.60 -0.83
N ILE A 61 4.09 1.31 -1.52
CA ILE A 61 3.30 0.08 -1.34
C ILE A 61 4.20 -1.16 -1.50
N ILE A 62 5.03 -1.19 -2.54
CA ILE A 62 5.95 -2.30 -2.80
C ILE A 62 6.96 -2.41 -1.64
N VAL A 63 7.64 -1.31 -1.29
CA VAL A 63 8.66 -1.31 -0.25
C VAL A 63 8.09 -1.74 1.10
N THR A 64 6.96 -1.18 1.52
CA THR A 64 6.35 -1.50 2.81
C THR A 64 5.80 -2.91 2.85
N SER A 65 5.16 -3.38 1.77
CA SER A 65 4.65 -4.76 1.71
C SER A 65 5.78 -5.79 1.69
N CYS A 66 6.87 -5.52 0.96
CA CYS A 66 8.08 -6.34 1.01
C CYS A 66 8.73 -6.33 2.40
N ALA A 67 8.80 -5.16 3.05
CA ALA A 67 9.29 -5.08 4.43
C ALA A 67 8.42 -5.91 5.38
N MET A 68 7.09 -5.87 5.25
CA MET A 68 6.19 -6.68 6.06
C MET A 68 6.43 -8.18 5.84
N ALA A 69 6.58 -8.61 4.59
CA ALA A 69 6.86 -9.99 4.23
C ALA A 69 8.24 -10.47 4.74
N LEU A 70 9.29 -9.65 4.65
CA LEU A 70 10.65 -10.07 4.97
C LEU A 70 11.00 -9.92 6.45
N PHE A 71 10.59 -8.82 7.11
CA PHE A 71 10.94 -8.54 8.50
C PHE A 71 9.95 -9.18 9.49
N THR A 72 8.66 -9.14 9.20
CA THR A 72 7.64 -9.67 10.12
C THR A 72 7.11 -11.04 9.72
N ASN A 73 7.43 -11.49 8.50
CA ASN A 73 6.95 -12.75 7.94
C ASN A 73 5.42 -12.86 7.96
N ARG A 74 4.73 -11.78 7.59
CA ARG A 74 3.26 -11.71 7.53
C ARG A 74 2.75 -11.38 6.13
N PRO A 75 1.66 -12.04 5.67
CA PRO A 75 1.11 -11.85 4.34
C PRO A 75 0.17 -10.62 4.28
N PHE A 76 0.71 -9.42 4.51
CA PHE A 76 -0.08 -8.19 4.42
C PHE A 76 0.40 -7.28 3.29
N ALA A 77 -0.53 -6.92 2.41
CA ALA A 77 -0.35 -5.83 1.46
C ALA A 77 -0.68 -4.51 2.15
N LEU A 78 0.25 -3.56 2.06
CA LEU A 78 0.12 -2.26 2.72
C LEU A 78 -0.16 -1.18 1.68
N ALA A 79 -1.26 -0.45 1.88
CA ALA A 79 -1.65 0.69 1.05
C ALA A 79 -2.11 1.86 1.95
N PRO A 80 -2.06 3.11 1.45
CA PRO A 80 -2.50 4.24 2.27
C PRO A 80 -4.00 4.14 2.58
N GLY A 81 -4.37 4.41 3.83
CA GLY A 81 -5.77 4.33 4.26
C GLY A 81 -6.60 5.48 3.68
N LEU A 82 -7.69 5.17 2.99
CA LEU A 82 -8.57 6.18 2.35
C LEU A 82 -9.04 7.27 3.32
N GLY A 83 -9.30 6.93 4.58
CA GLY A 83 -9.71 7.92 5.60
C GLY A 83 -8.65 8.99 5.83
N SER A 84 -7.37 8.60 5.96
CA SER A 84 -6.26 9.54 6.11
C SER A 84 -6.10 10.45 4.88
N VAL A 85 -6.22 9.87 3.68
CA VAL A 85 -6.14 10.61 2.41
C VAL A 85 -7.27 11.64 2.30
N GLY A 86 -8.50 11.27 2.69
CA GLY A 86 -9.65 12.17 2.70
C GLY A 86 -9.50 13.33 3.68
N ILE A 87 -8.98 13.05 4.89
CA ILE A 87 -8.71 14.09 5.90
C ILE A 87 -7.70 15.11 5.36
N ILE A 88 -6.58 14.64 4.79
CA ILE A 88 -5.54 15.52 4.22
C ILE A 88 -6.10 16.36 3.07
N ALA A 89 -6.87 15.74 2.17
CA ALA A 89 -7.48 16.48 1.08
C ALA A 89 -8.44 17.56 1.61
N SER A 90 -9.28 17.24 2.59
CA SER A 90 -10.20 18.19 3.22
C SER A 90 -9.47 19.34 3.93
N MET A 91 -8.38 19.06 4.65
CA MET A 91 -7.58 20.10 5.30
C MET A 91 -7.03 21.11 4.28
N ILE A 92 -6.59 20.62 3.12
CA ILE A 92 -6.04 21.48 2.08
C ILE A 92 -7.15 22.23 1.33
N THR A 93 -8.22 21.54 0.93
CA THR A 93 -9.25 22.14 0.06
C THR A 93 -10.29 22.96 0.83
N ASN A 94 -10.67 22.54 2.04
CA ASN A 94 -11.77 23.14 2.81
C ASN A 94 -11.27 24.06 3.93
N GLU A 95 -10.15 23.71 4.57
CA GLU A 95 -9.61 24.47 5.71
C GLU A 95 -8.45 25.40 5.32
N GLY A 96 -7.95 25.30 4.08
CA GLY A 96 -6.87 26.16 3.57
C GLY A 96 -5.49 25.88 4.19
N VAL A 97 -5.32 24.70 4.79
CA VAL A 97 -4.03 24.28 5.38
C VAL A 97 -3.02 24.04 4.26
N SER A 98 -1.82 24.61 4.40
CA SER A 98 -0.75 24.40 3.42
C SER A 98 -0.32 22.93 3.34
N MET A 99 0.03 22.46 2.13
CA MET A 99 0.43 21.06 1.89
C MET A 99 1.53 20.55 2.83
N PRO A 100 2.60 21.30 3.15
CA PRO A 100 3.65 20.81 4.05
C PRO A 100 3.15 20.59 5.49
N ILE A 101 2.23 21.44 5.95
CA ILE A 101 1.62 21.31 7.28
C ILE A 101 0.67 20.10 7.30
N ALA A 102 -0.18 19.97 6.28
CA ALA A 102 -1.07 18.82 6.16
C ALA A 102 -0.28 17.51 6.10
N ALA A 103 0.81 17.44 5.33
CA ALA A 103 1.67 16.27 5.25
C ALA A 103 2.28 15.86 6.61
N GLY A 104 2.55 16.82 7.50
CA GLY A 104 3.07 16.57 8.84
C GLY A 104 2.06 15.95 9.82
N VAL A 105 0.78 15.90 9.48
CA VAL A 105 -0.28 15.27 10.29
C VAL A 105 -0.28 13.74 10.14
N ASN A 106 0.31 13.22 9.06
CA ASN A 106 0.35 11.79 8.79
C ASN A 106 1.60 11.16 9.44
N PHE A 107 1.39 10.27 10.43
CA PHE A 107 2.44 9.48 11.10
C PHE A 107 2.43 8.03 10.60
#